data_AF-A0A9C8GJS1-F1
#
_entry.id   AF-A0A9C8GJS1-F1
#
_cell.length_a   1.000
_cell.length_b   1.000
_cell.length_c   1.000
_cell.angle_alpha   90.00
_cell.angle_beta   90.00
_cell.angle_gamma   90.00
#
_symmetry.space_group_name_H-M   'P 1'
#
loop_
_entity.id
_entity.type
_entity.pdbx_description
1 polymer ?
#
loop_
_entity_poly.entity_id
_entity_poly.type
_entity_poly.pdbx_seq_one_letter_code
_entity_poly.pdbx_strand_id
1 'polypeptide(L)'
;MTWYQAGDRAWPVLINRQSGRVSGARRADARKANVTSLILGIAGAILFVLGGLLTLLGLPFPLLAVFGGLMLVVGVVLGLVAPIPAIGVWVFNRRSAEDGR
;
A
#
# COMPACT_ATOMS: atom_id res chain seq x y z
N MET A 1 -27.62 -18.90 -4.90
CA MET A 1 -26.20 -18.51 -4.91
C MET A 1 -26.11 -17.17 -5.59
N THR A 2 -25.68 -16.10 -4.92
CA THR A 2 -25.45 -14.81 -5.57
C THR A 2 -23.96 -14.54 -5.54
N TRP A 3 -23.41 -14.11 -6.67
CA TRP A 3 -21.99 -13.87 -6.84
C TRP A 3 -21.72 -12.40 -6.61
N TYR A 4 -20.79 -12.08 -5.68
CA TYR A 4 -20.30 -10.72 -5.51
C TYR A 4 -18.98 -10.60 -6.27
N GLN A 5 -18.91 -9.64 -7.19
CA GLN A 5 -17.67 -9.27 -7.86
C GLN A 5 -16.99 -8.16 -7.05
N ALA A 6 -15.83 -8.48 -6.50
CA ALA A 6 -14.88 -7.49 -5.99
C ALA A 6 -13.64 -7.55 -6.87
N GLY A 7 -13.52 -6.62 -7.82
CA GLY A 7 -12.49 -6.64 -8.84
C GLY A 7 -12.68 -7.80 -9.83
N ASP A 8 -11.62 -8.57 -10.07
CA ASP A 8 -11.51 -9.56 -11.15
C ASP A 8 -11.80 -11.02 -10.71
N ARG A 9 -12.33 -11.23 -9.50
CA ARG A 9 -12.69 -12.56 -8.99
C ARG A 9 -14.10 -12.56 -8.39
N ALA A 10 -14.91 -13.52 -8.80
CA ALA A 10 -16.23 -13.78 -8.25
C ALA A 10 -16.11 -14.60 -6.97
N TRP A 11 -16.60 -14.06 -5.86
CA TRP A 11 -16.67 -14.78 -4.59
C TRP A 11 -18.12 -15.24 -4.33
N PRO A 12 -18.34 -16.52 -3.98
CA PRO A 12 -19.66 -16.99 -3.62
C PRO A 12 -20.08 -16.34 -2.31
N VAL A 13 -21.16 -15.58 -2.34
CA VAL A 13 -21.78 -15.03 -1.13
C VAL A 13 -22.94 -15.93 -0.75
N LEU A 14 -22.89 -16.47 0.46
CA LEU A 14 -23.98 -17.24 1.03
C LEU A 14 -24.99 -16.27 1.63
N ILE A 15 -26.14 -16.16 0.98
CA ILE A 15 -27.30 -15.44 1.51
C ILE A 15 -28.19 -16.49 2.20
N ASN A 16 -28.29 -16.41 3.52
CA ASN A 16 -29.24 -17.23 4.26
C ASN A 16 -30.65 -16.62 4.10
N ARG A 17 -31.52 -17.30 3.33
CA ARG A 17 -32.90 -16.83 3.06
C ARG A 17 -33.81 -16.81 4.29
N GLN A 18 -33.49 -17.55 5.35
CA GLN A 18 -34.32 -17.60 6.57
C GLN A 18 -34.03 -16.46 7.54
N SER A 19 -32.79 -15.96 7.57
CA SER A 19 -32.38 -14.87 8.48
C SER A 19 -32.11 -13.54 7.80
N GLY A 20 -32.11 -13.49 6.46
CA GLY A 20 -31.73 -12.30 5.69
C GLY A 20 -30.24 -11.92 5.85
N ARG A 21 -29.45 -12.69 6.58
CA ARG A 21 -28.02 -12.40 6.82
C ARG A 21 -27.20 -12.82 5.60
N VAL A 22 -26.42 -11.86 5.12
CA VAL A 22 -25.42 -12.04 4.07
C VAL A 22 -24.09 -12.37 4.74
N SER A 23 -23.66 -13.63 4.68
CA SER A 23 -22.34 -14.06 5.13
C SER A 23 -21.45 -14.26 3.90
N GLY A 24 -20.62 -13.27 3.61
CA GLY A 24 -19.56 -13.34 2.62
C GLY A 24 -18.31 -12.68 3.19
N ALA A 25 -17.16 -13.34 3.07
CA ALA A 25 -15.90 -12.83 3.61
C ALA A 25 -15.63 -11.40 3.09
N ARG A 26 -15.74 -10.40 3.96
CA ARG A 26 -15.28 -9.03 3.66
C ARG A 26 -13.77 -9.08 3.47
N ARG A 27 -13.30 -9.10 2.23
CA ARG A 27 -11.88 -8.95 1.89
C ARG A 27 -11.62 -7.56 1.34
N ALA A 28 -10.54 -6.95 1.80
CA ALA A 28 -10.02 -5.72 1.22
C ALA A 28 -9.25 -6.05 -0.07
N ASP A 29 -9.31 -5.14 -1.05
CA ASP A 29 -8.67 -5.31 -2.35
C ASP A 29 -7.14 -5.22 -2.24
N ALA A 30 -6.49 -6.38 -2.25
CA ALA A 30 -5.04 -6.51 -2.17
C ALA A 30 -4.33 -5.97 -3.43
N ARG A 31 -4.97 -5.97 -4.59
CA ARG A 31 -4.36 -5.45 -5.83
C ARG A 31 -4.20 -3.94 -5.71
N LYS A 32 -5.25 -3.23 -5.30
CA LYS A 32 -5.20 -1.77 -5.11
C LYS A 32 -4.17 -1.35 -4.05
N ALA A 33 -4.09 -2.09 -2.94
CA ALA A 33 -3.11 -1.84 -1.89
C ALA A 33 -1.66 -2.09 -2.33
N ASN A 34 -1.41 -3.16 -3.08
CA ASN A 34 -0.08 -3.45 -3.64
C ASN A 34 0.35 -2.39 -4.65
N VAL A 35 -0.55 -1.96 -5.55
CA VAL A 35 -0.26 -0.88 -6.50
C VAL A 35 0.07 0.42 -5.76
N THR A 36 -0.70 0.77 -4.72
CA THR A 36 -0.43 1.96 -3.90
C THR A 36 0.93 1.87 -3.22
N SER A 37 1.26 0.72 -2.64
CA SER A 37 2.55 0.46 -1.99
C SER A 37 3.71 0.56 -2.97
N LEU A 38 3.54 0.02 -4.18
CA LEU A 38 4.53 0.09 -5.24
C LEU A 38 4.76 1.53 -5.73
N ILE A 39 3.68 2.30 -5.95
CA ILE A 39 3.79 3.71 -6.36
C ILE A 39 4.54 4.52 -5.31
N LEU A 40 4.20 4.36 -4.02
CA LEU A 40 4.89 5.02 -2.92
C LEU A 40 6.37 4.60 -2.85
N GLY A 41 6.66 3.31 -3.02
CA GLY A 41 8.01 2.79 -3.02
C GLY A 41 8.86 3.35 -4.17
N ILE A 42 8.32 3.38 -5.40
CA ILE A 42 9.00 3.95 -6.57
C ILE A 42 9.22 5.45 -6.38
N ALA A 43 8.21 6.19 -5.94
CA ALA A 43 8.33 7.63 -5.68
C ALA A 43 9.40 7.92 -4.62
N GLY A 44 9.40 7.16 -3.51
CA GLY A 44 10.41 7.25 -2.46
C GLY A 44 11.82 6.94 -2.97
N ALA A 45 11.97 5.89 -3.79
CA ALA A 45 13.26 5.52 -4.38
C ALA A 45 13.80 6.61 -5.32
N ILE A 46 12.96 7.19 -6.18
CA ILE A 46 13.35 8.28 -7.07
C ILE A 46 13.81 9.51 -6.25
N LEU A 47 13.03 9.89 -5.22
CA LEU A 47 13.39 10.99 -4.33
C LEU A 47 14.71 10.73 -3.59
N PHE A 48 14.93 9.50 -3.12
CA PHE A 48 16.16 9.11 -2.44
C PHE A 48 17.38 9.22 -3.36
N VAL A 49 17.29 8.68 -4.58
CA VAL A 49 18.38 8.71 -5.56
C VAL A 49 18.68 10.14 -5.98
N LEU A 50 17.65 10.92 -6.34
CA LEU A 50 17.82 12.32 -6.73
C LEU A 50 18.36 13.15 -5.56
N GLY A 51 17.77 13.04 -4.38
CA GLY A 51 18.23 13.74 -3.18
C GLY A 51 19.68 13.41 -2.83
N GLY A 52 20.07 12.14 -2.92
CA GLY A 52 21.46 11.71 -2.74
C GLY A 52 22.41 12.32 -3.76
N LEU A 53 22.07 12.28 -5.05
CA LEU A 53 22.86 12.90 -6.10
C LEU A 53 22.99 14.42 -5.90
N LEU A 54 21.89 15.11 -5.59
CA LEU A 54 21.89 16.54 -5.28
C LEU A 54 22.72 16.88 -4.05
N THR A 55 22.69 16.03 -3.01
CA THR A 55 23.51 16.21 -1.81
C THR A 55 25.00 16.10 -2.13
N LEU A 56 25.38 15.08 -2.92
CA LEU A 56 26.76 14.86 -3.33
C LEU A 56 27.28 15.98 -4.25
N LEU A 57 26.49 16.39 -5.23
CA LEU A 57 26.81 17.51 -6.14
C LEU A 57 26.76 18.86 -5.43
N GLY A 58 26.00 18.96 -4.34
CA GLY A 58 25.86 20.16 -3.52
C GLY A 58 26.97 20.36 -2.51
N LEU A 59 27.96 19.47 -2.37
CA LEU A 59 29.11 19.69 -1.48
C LEU A 59 29.76 21.08 -1.63
N PRO A 60 30.04 21.59 -2.85
CA PRO A 60 30.56 22.94 -3.04
C PRO A 60 29.50 24.05 -2.89
N PHE A 61 28.20 23.71 -2.89
CA PHE A 61 27.08 24.65 -2.82
C PHE A 61 26.17 24.33 -1.64
N PRO A 62 26.41 24.89 -0.44
CA PRO A 62 25.76 24.45 0.79
C PRO A 62 24.23 24.47 0.74
N LEU A 63 23.62 25.45 0.05
CA LEU A 63 22.16 25.47 -0.13
C LEU A 63 21.66 24.26 -0.93
N LEU A 64 22.38 23.85 -1.98
CA LEU A 64 22.02 22.72 -2.81
C LEU A 64 22.12 21.40 -2.03
N ALA A 65 23.15 21.27 -1.17
CA ALA A 65 23.28 20.12 -0.27
C ALA A 65 22.11 20.02 0.72
N VAL A 66 21.62 21.15 1.26
CA VAL A 66 20.46 21.16 2.16
C VAL A 66 19.19 20.70 1.45
N PHE A 67 18.93 21.19 0.23
CA PHE A 67 17.77 20.73 -0.55
C PHE A 67 17.87 19.25 -0.91
N GLY A 68 19.06 18.79 -1.35
CA GLY A 68 19.32 17.39 -1.60
C GLY A 68 19.08 16.51 -0.36
N GLY A 69 19.58 16.95 0.79
CA GLY A 69 19.43 16.25 2.05
C GLY A 69 17.96 16.15 2.48
N LEU A 70 17.20 17.23 2.34
CA LEU A 70 15.76 17.22 2.65
C LEU A 70 15.00 16.25 1.75
N MET A 71 15.31 16.26 0.45
CA MET A 71 14.70 15.38 -0.54
C MET A 71 15.04 13.90 -0.27
N LEU A 72 16.27 13.62 0.17
CA LEU A 72 16.71 12.30 0.60
C LEU A 72 15.91 11.83 1.83
N VAL A 73 15.78 12.67 2.85
CA VAL A 73 15.00 12.37 4.08
C VAL A 73 13.56 12.02 3.73
N VAL A 74 12.91 12.83 2.88
CA VAL A 74 11.54 12.58 2.41
C VAL A 74 11.45 11.25 1.64
N GLY A 75 12.43 10.96 0.77
CA GLY A 75 12.50 9.69 0.05
C GLY A 75 12.58 8.47 0.96
N VAL A 76 13.40 8.54 2.02
CA VAL A 76 13.50 7.48 3.04
C VAL A 76 12.17 7.28 3.77
N VAL A 77 11.54 8.36 4.24
CA VAL A 77 10.26 8.29 4.96
C VAL A 77 9.17 7.67 4.07
N LEU A 78 9.09 8.07 2.81
CA LEU A 78 8.16 7.46 1.85
C LEU A 78 8.44 5.97 1.63
N GLY A 79 9.72 5.59 1.50
CA GLY A 79 10.12 4.19 1.38
C GLY A 79 9.72 3.34 2.59
N LEU A 80 9.78 3.90 3.80
CA LEU A 80 9.34 3.24 5.04
C LEU A 80 7.82 3.13 5.16
N VAL A 81 7.09 4.12 4.67
CA VAL A 81 5.61 4.14 4.69
C VAL A 81 5.02 3.31 3.56
N ALA A 82 5.76 3.10 2.46
CA ALA A 82 5.31 2.38 1.27
C ALA A 82 4.71 0.98 1.56
N PRO A 83 5.24 0.13 2.47
CA PRO A 83 4.67 -1.19 2.74
C PRO A 83 3.35 -1.17 3.52
N ILE A 84 2.99 -0.04 4.16
CA ILE A 84 1.85 0.05 5.08
C ILE A 84 0.52 -0.38 4.42
N PRO A 85 0.15 0.09 3.21
CA PRO A 85 -1.10 -0.32 2.58
C PRO A 85 -1.16 -1.82 2.30
N ALA A 86 -0.07 -2.41 1.80
CA ALA A 86 0.01 -3.84 1.50
C ALA A 86 -0.09 -4.69 2.78
N ILE A 87 0.68 -4.33 3.82
CA ILE A 87 0.65 -5.03 5.12
C ILE A 87 -0.74 -4.90 5.76
N GLY A 88 -1.34 -3.70 5.73
CA GLY A 88 -2.66 -3.46 6.29
C GLY A 88 -3.74 -4.35 5.68
N VAL A 89 -3.75 -4.47 4.35
CA VAL A 89 -4.69 -5.37 3.65
C VAL A 89 -4.40 -6.84 3.93
N TRP A 90 -3.12 -7.23 4.02
CA TRP A 90 -2.76 -8.61 4.39
C TRP A 90 -3.27 -8.98 5.80
N VAL A 91 -3.04 -8.11 6.80
CA VAL A 91 -3.52 -8.33 8.17
C VAL A 91 -5.05 -8.40 8.20
N PHE A 92 -5.73 -7.48 7.53
CA PHE A 92 -7.20 -7.46 7.47
C PHE A 92 -7.76 -8.74 6.83
N ASN A 93 -7.22 -9.13 5.68
CA ASN A 93 -7.67 -10.33 4.97
C ASN A 93 -7.40 -11.62 5.75
N ARG A 94 -6.34 -11.66 6.57
CA ARG A 94 -6.03 -12.79 7.44
C ARG A 94 -7.02 -12.88 8.60
N ARG A 95 -7.32 -11.78 9.28
CA ARG A 95 -8.32 -11.73 10.37
C ARG A 95 -9.72 -12.11 9.88
N SER A 96 -10.16 -11.57 8.75
CA SER A 96 -11.46 -11.92 8.16
C SER A 96 -11.58 -13.40 7.74
N ALA A 97 -10.45 -14.11 7.55
CA ALA A 97 -10.45 -15.53 7.26
C ALA A 97 -10.47 -16.41 8.53
N GLU A 98 -9.97 -15.88 9.66
CA GLU A 98 -10.01 -16.53 10.97
C GLU A 98 -11.41 -16.41 11.60
N ASP A 99 -12.05 -15.23 11.54
CA ASP A 99 -13.40 -14.98 12.07
C ASP A 99 -14.52 -15.68 11.29
N GLY A 100 -14.23 -16.16 10.08
CA GLY A 100 -15.19 -16.85 9.20
C GLY A 100 -15.22 -18.37 9.34
N ARG A 101 -14.44 -18.94 10.27
CA ARG A 101 -14.48 -20.36 10.67
C ARG A 101 -15.37 -20.55 11.89
#